data_AF-A0A1Q7IWF5-F1
#
_entry.id   AF-A0A1Q7IWF5-F1
#
_cell.length_a   1.000
_cell.length_b   1.000
_cell.length_c   1.000
_cell.angle_alpha   90.00
_cell.angle_beta   90.00
_cell.angle_gamma   90.00
#
_symmetry.space_group_name_H-M   'P 1'
#
loop_
_entity.id
_entity.type
_entity.pdbx_description
1 polymer ?
#
loop_
_entity_poly.entity_id
_entity_poly.type
_entity_poly.pdbx_seq_one_letter_code
_entity_poly.pdbx_strand_id
1 'polypeptide(L)'
;MAADASSATGATMTSVGGAGGACFYGTSDGKSTVLVFAQALSDVSSAQAMQPEQAVAALNSSYAIADAKVVTGIGDKALEYTLSGAAMGYVIFVVKSNVVIMIAVSPAANPSVVEQLGRTAVGNLK
;
A
#
# COMPACT_ATOMS: atom_id res chain seq x y z
N MET A 1 -3.74 -12.38 13.28
CA MET A 1 -3.67 -11.57 12.04
C MET A 1 -2.92 -10.24 12.21
N ALA A 2 -3.08 -9.45 13.29
CA ALA A 2 -2.16 -8.33 13.57
C ALA A 2 -0.89 -8.76 14.34
N ALA A 3 -1.01 -9.77 15.22
CA ALA A 3 0.12 -10.31 16.00
C ALA A 3 1.16 -11.02 15.12
N ASP A 4 0.74 -11.67 14.04
CA ASP A 4 1.61 -12.46 13.15
C ASP A 4 2.53 -11.61 12.26
N ALA A 5 2.25 -10.30 12.15
CA ALA A 5 3.12 -9.36 11.45
C ALA A 5 4.36 -8.96 12.28
N SER A 6 4.28 -9.09 13.62
CA SER A 6 5.38 -8.71 14.52
C SER A 6 6.54 -9.72 14.55
N SER A 7 6.32 -10.93 14.04
CA SER A 7 7.32 -12.01 13.90
C SER A 7 7.76 -12.23 12.45
N ALA A 8 7.35 -11.36 11.52
CA ALA A 8 7.68 -11.49 10.10
C ALA A 8 9.16 -11.14 9.86
N THR A 9 9.88 -12.01 9.14
CA THR A 9 11.26 -11.73 8.71
C THR A 9 11.19 -10.84 7.47
N GLY A 10 11.59 -9.58 7.61
CA GLY A 10 11.64 -8.61 6.52
C GLY A 10 12.94 -8.71 5.72
N ALA A 11 12.83 -8.59 4.40
CA ALA A 11 13.95 -8.29 3.51
C ALA A 11 13.74 -6.90 2.92
N THR A 12 14.63 -5.96 3.24
CA THR A 12 14.67 -4.64 2.61
C THR A 12 15.51 -4.74 1.35
N MET A 13 14.89 -4.47 0.20
CA MET A 13 15.58 -4.46 -1.08
C MET A 13 15.86 -3.01 -1.46
N THR A 14 17.12 -2.61 -1.40
CA THR A 14 17.54 -1.23 -1.69
C THR A 14 17.52 -0.87 -3.17
N SER A 15 17.43 -1.87 -4.07
CA SER A 15 17.45 -1.65 -5.51
C SER A 15 16.66 -2.73 -6.27
N VAL A 16 15.34 -2.62 -6.32
CA VAL A 16 14.55 -3.33 -7.35
C VAL A 16 14.44 -2.39 -8.55
N GLY A 17 15.32 -2.55 -9.54
CA GLY A 17 15.17 -1.92 -10.86
C GLY A 17 15.03 -0.39 -10.92
N GLY A 18 15.61 0.35 -9.96
CA GLY A 18 15.54 1.82 -9.91
C GLY A 18 14.52 2.40 -8.92
N ALA A 19 13.73 1.56 -8.25
CA ALA A 19 12.80 1.97 -7.20
C ALA A 19 13.43 1.71 -5.82
N GLY A 20 14.04 2.74 -5.22
CA GLY A 20 14.48 2.69 -3.83
C GLY A 20 13.27 2.71 -2.88
N GLY A 21 13.32 1.93 -1.79
CA GLY A 21 12.33 1.96 -0.72
C GLY A 21 11.28 0.82 -0.70
N ALA A 22 11.56 -0.30 -1.37
CA ALA A 22 10.74 -1.51 -1.26
C ALA A 22 11.19 -2.39 -0.06
N CYS A 23 10.25 -2.78 0.80
CA CYS A 23 10.42 -3.75 1.87
C CYS A 23 9.41 -4.88 1.71
N PHE A 24 9.89 -6.12 1.76
CA PHE A 24 9.06 -7.32 1.69
C PHE A 24 9.10 -8.02 3.03
N TYR A 25 7.93 -8.33 3.59
CA TYR A 25 7.81 -9.06 4.85
C TYR A 25 6.98 -10.31 4.60
N GLY A 26 7.57 -11.48 4.83
CA GLY A 26 6.85 -12.76 4.83
C GLY A 26 6.63 -13.23 6.27
N THR A 27 5.48 -13.85 6.52
CA THR A 27 5.30 -14.60 7.78
C THR A 27 6.22 -15.82 7.79
N SER A 28 6.69 -16.21 8.98
CA SER A 28 7.58 -17.37 9.13
C SER A 28 6.96 -18.70 8.70
N ASP A 29 5.63 -18.77 8.66
CA ASP A 29 4.87 -19.92 8.16
C ASP A 29 4.55 -19.84 6.66
N GLY A 30 4.99 -18.78 5.97
CA GLY A 30 4.82 -18.58 4.52
C GLY A 30 3.38 -18.34 4.08
N LYS A 31 2.44 -18.18 5.01
CA LYS A 31 1.01 -18.06 4.69
C LYS A 31 0.55 -16.65 4.41
N SER A 32 1.33 -15.62 4.76
CA SER A 32 1.00 -14.24 4.43
C SER A 32 2.23 -13.44 4.06
N THR A 33 2.02 -12.50 3.14
CA THR A 33 3.02 -11.59 2.63
C THR A 33 2.51 -10.17 2.75
N VAL A 34 3.37 -9.29 3.26
CA VAL A 34 3.19 -7.84 3.23
C VAL A 34 4.28 -7.25 2.34
N LEU A 35 3.85 -6.63 1.25
CA LEU A 35 4.72 -5.83 0.39
C LEU A 35 4.51 -4.36 0.76
N VAL A 36 5.58 -3.69 1.17
CA VAL A 36 5.60 -2.25 1.40
C VAL A 36 6.51 -1.61 0.38
N PHE A 37 6.01 -0.60 -0.31
CA PHE A 37 6.80 0.27 -1.15
C PHE A 37 6.62 1.69 -0.65
N ALA A 38 7.71 2.38 -0.34
CA ALA A 38 7.67 3.78 0.07
C ALA A 38 8.72 4.57 -0.71
N GLN A 39 8.30 5.66 -1.34
CA GLN A 39 9.19 6.50 -2.12
C GLN A 39 8.89 7.97 -1.86
N ALA A 40 9.96 8.73 -1.59
CA ALA A 40 9.90 10.19 -1.64
C ALA A 40 9.92 10.64 -3.11
N LEU A 41 8.88 11.35 -3.52
CA LEU A 41 8.81 11.99 -4.82
C LEU A 41 9.67 13.25 -4.81
N SER A 42 10.45 13.42 -5.88
CA SER A 42 11.23 14.64 -6.12
C SER A 42 10.34 15.83 -6.51
N ASP A 43 9.15 15.56 -7.06
CA ASP A 43 8.15 16.56 -7.42
C ASP A 43 6.88 16.41 -6.60
N VAL A 44 6.75 17.29 -5.60
CA VAL A 44 5.59 17.35 -4.68
C VAL A 44 4.33 17.81 -5.41
N SER A 45 4.46 18.62 -6.45
CA SER A 45 3.32 19.21 -7.16
C SER A 45 2.53 18.16 -7.92
N SER A 46 3.20 17.20 -8.56
CA SER A 46 2.57 16.05 -9.21
C SER A 46 1.82 15.15 -8.23
N ALA A 47 2.39 14.92 -7.03
CA ALA A 47 1.74 14.15 -5.96
C ALA A 47 0.45 14.85 -5.47
N GLN A 48 0.53 16.17 -5.33
CA GLN A 48 -0.59 17.01 -4.89
C GLN A 48 -1.64 17.23 -5.99
N ALA A 49 -1.28 17.11 -7.27
CA ALA A 49 -2.22 17.19 -8.38
C ALA A 49 -3.10 15.93 -8.52
N MET A 50 -2.64 14.77 -8.04
CA MET A 50 -3.37 13.50 -8.16
C MET A 50 -4.76 13.59 -7.52
N GLN A 51 -5.83 13.41 -8.28
CA GLN A 51 -7.19 13.33 -7.74
C GLN A 51 -7.53 11.86 -7.43
N PRO A 52 -7.76 11.47 -6.16
CA PRO A 52 -8.00 10.07 -5.79
C PRO A 52 -9.18 9.44 -6.54
N GLU A 53 -10.23 10.21 -6.78
CA GLU A 53 -11.44 9.75 -7.47
C GLU A 53 -11.15 9.44 -8.95
N GLN A 54 -10.32 10.25 -9.59
CA GLN A 54 -9.89 10.01 -10.97
C GLN A 54 -8.96 8.80 -11.06
N ALA A 55 -8.07 8.62 -10.08
CA ALA A 55 -7.21 7.45 -9.99
C ALA A 55 -8.03 6.16 -9.79
N VAL A 56 -9.02 6.17 -8.89
CA VAL A 56 -9.96 5.06 -8.68
C VAL A 56 -10.73 4.74 -9.96
N ALA A 57 -11.28 5.75 -10.65
CA ALA A 57 -11.98 5.55 -11.91
C ALA A 57 -11.08 4.94 -12.98
N ALA A 58 -9.81 5.38 -13.06
CA ALA A 58 -8.82 4.80 -13.97
C ALA A 58 -8.48 3.34 -13.61
N LEU A 59 -8.29 3.01 -12.33
CA LEU A 59 -8.00 1.65 -11.87
C LEU A 59 -9.14 0.67 -12.18
N ASN A 60 -10.38 1.07 -11.89
CA ASN A 60 -11.57 0.26 -12.16
C ASN A 60 -11.82 0.05 -13.66
N SER A 61 -11.52 1.06 -14.49
CA SER A 61 -11.75 1.00 -15.95
C SER A 61 -10.63 0.31 -16.73
N SER A 62 -9.38 0.51 -16.35
CA SER A 62 -8.22 0.13 -17.18
C SER A 62 -7.59 -1.19 -16.78
N TYR A 63 -7.71 -1.59 -15.51
CA TYR A 63 -6.95 -2.73 -14.97
C TYR A 63 -7.83 -3.87 -14.44
N ALA A 64 -9.15 -3.79 -14.62
CA ALA A 64 -10.12 -4.72 -14.04
C ALA A 64 -9.90 -4.94 -12.52
N ILE A 65 -9.37 -3.93 -11.84
CA ILE A 65 -9.19 -3.94 -10.40
C ILE A 65 -10.56 -3.83 -9.77
N ALA A 66 -10.89 -4.78 -8.89
CA ALA A 66 -12.16 -4.81 -8.21
C ALA A 66 -12.15 -3.86 -7.00
N ASP A 67 -13.29 -3.20 -6.80
CA ASP A 67 -13.62 -2.45 -5.58
C ASP A 67 -12.63 -1.34 -5.20
N ALA A 68 -11.99 -0.69 -6.18
CA ALA A 68 -11.16 0.46 -5.88
C ALA A 68 -12.01 1.60 -5.31
N LYS A 69 -11.56 2.19 -4.21
CA LYS A 69 -12.27 3.27 -3.50
C LYS A 69 -11.31 4.25 -2.84
N VAL A 70 -11.79 5.47 -2.60
CA VAL A 70 -11.08 6.47 -1.81
C VAL A 70 -11.25 6.14 -0.32
N VAL A 71 -10.16 6.26 0.45
CA VAL A 71 -10.17 6.07 1.91
C VAL A 71 -9.83 7.40 2.57
N THR A 72 -10.65 7.85 3.51
CA THR A 72 -10.46 9.11 4.21
C THR A 72 -9.74 8.91 5.55
N GLY A 73 -9.11 9.97 6.07
CA GLY A 73 -8.44 9.95 7.37
C GLY A 73 -7.09 9.20 7.39
N ILE A 74 -6.49 8.94 6.23
CA ILE A 74 -5.16 8.33 6.09
C ILE A 74 -4.35 9.16 5.10
N GLY A 75 -3.18 9.65 5.54
CA GLY A 75 -2.35 10.51 4.71
C GLY A 75 -3.03 11.83 4.36
N ASP A 76 -2.54 12.48 3.31
CA ASP A 76 -3.26 13.57 2.64
C ASP A 76 -4.27 13.01 1.62
N LYS A 77 -3.94 11.85 1.03
CA LYS A 77 -4.80 11.09 0.11
C LYS A 77 -4.58 9.61 0.31
N ALA A 78 -5.64 8.82 0.26
CA ALA A 78 -5.52 7.38 0.21
C ALA A 78 -6.57 6.74 -0.70
N LEU A 79 -6.18 5.64 -1.34
CA LEU A 79 -7.04 4.80 -2.15
C LEU A 79 -6.72 3.34 -1.87
N GLU A 80 -7.75 2.51 -1.83
CA GLU A 80 -7.66 1.08 -1.55
C GLU A 80 -8.31 0.31 -2.69
N TYR A 81 -7.80 -0.89 -2.98
CA TYR A 81 -8.44 -1.82 -3.88
C TYR A 81 -8.17 -3.28 -3.51
N THR A 82 -8.97 -4.19 -4.08
CA THR A 82 -8.87 -5.63 -3.85
C THR A 82 -8.01 -6.30 -4.92
N LEU A 83 -7.11 -7.17 -4.50
CA LEU A 83 -6.42 -8.11 -5.39
C LEU A 83 -7.31 -9.33 -5.63
N SER A 84 -7.54 -9.65 -6.90
CA SER A 84 -8.27 -10.84 -7.34
C SER A 84 -7.31 -11.94 -7.83
N GLY A 85 -7.79 -13.18 -7.89
CA GLY A 85 -7.01 -14.34 -8.36
C GLY A 85 -6.26 -15.08 -7.26
N ALA A 86 -5.11 -15.69 -7.60
CA ALA A 86 -4.36 -16.58 -6.69
C ALA A 86 -3.75 -15.87 -5.47
N ALA A 87 -3.59 -14.54 -5.54
CA ALA A 87 -3.07 -13.69 -4.47
C ALA A 87 -4.18 -12.79 -3.92
N MET A 88 -5.30 -13.37 -3.47
CA MET A 88 -6.40 -12.61 -2.87
C MET A 88 -5.87 -11.69 -1.77
N GLY A 89 -6.33 -10.45 -1.67
CA GLY A 89 -5.80 -9.52 -0.68
C GLY A 89 -6.23 -8.08 -0.91
N TYR A 90 -5.61 -7.17 -0.17
CA TYR A 90 -5.90 -5.74 -0.27
C TYR A 90 -4.62 -4.95 -0.53
N VAL A 91 -4.77 -3.86 -1.26
CA VAL A 91 -3.72 -2.86 -1.44
C VAL A 91 -4.26 -1.52 -0.99
N ILE A 92 -3.45 -0.77 -0.23
CA ILE A 92 -3.68 0.65 0.00
C ILE A 92 -2.51 1.44 -0.58
N PHE A 93 -2.85 2.53 -1.26
CA PHE A 93 -1.92 3.54 -1.73
C PHE A 93 -2.20 4.83 -0.98
N VAL A 94 -1.17 5.41 -0.37
CA VAL A 94 -1.25 6.57 0.50
C VAL A 94 -0.24 7.61 0.03
N VAL A 95 -0.68 8.85 -0.09
CA VAL A 95 0.17 10.02 -0.32
C VAL A 95 0.19 10.83 0.96
N LYS A 96 1.38 11.15 1.47
CA LYS A 96 1.59 12.07 2.58
C LYS A 96 2.75 13.00 2.26
N SER A 97 2.47 14.31 2.21
CA SER A 97 3.43 15.33 1.83
C SER A 97 4.04 15.04 0.44
N ASN A 98 5.32 14.68 0.38
CA ASN A 98 6.00 14.24 -0.84
C ASN A 98 6.30 12.74 -0.87
N VAL A 99 5.75 11.95 0.06
CA VAL A 99 5.99 10.51 0.16
C VAL A 99 4.77 9.76 -0.34
N VAL A 100 5.01 8.76 -1.19
CA VAL A 100 4.03 7.77 -1.60
C VAL A 100 4.33 6.46 -0.88
N ILE A 101 3.30 5.81 -0.36
CA ILE A 101 3.36 4.51 0.30
C ILE A 101 2.34 3.59 -0.37
N MET A 102 2.77 2.44 -0.83
CA MET A 102 1.90 1.34 -1.23
C MET A 102 2.11 0.18 -0.26
N ILE A 103 1.03 -0.35 0.29
CA ILE A 103 1.06 -1.53 1.15
C ILE A 103 0.10 -2.55 0.56
N ALA A 104 0.60 -3.71 0.19
CA ALA A 104 -0.18 -4.85 -0.26
C ALA A 104 -0.07 -5.98 0.76
N VAL A 105 -1.20 -6.57 1.14
CA VAL A 105 -1.25 -7.72 2.06
C VAL A 105 -2.02 -8.85 1.39
N SER A 106 -1.39 -10.02 1.29
CA SER A 106 -2.00 -11.23 0.74
C SER A 106 -1.56 -12.50 1.49
N PRO A 107 -2.47 -13.42 1.81
CA PRO A 107 -3.91 -13.26 1.81
C PRO A 107 -4.36 -12.31 2.92
N ALA A 108 -5.41 -11.53 2.65
CA ALA A 108 -6.05 -10.70 3.65
C ALA A 108 -7.57 -10.83 3.55
N ALA A 109 -8.22 -11.02 4.70
CA ALA A 109 -9.67 -11.24 4.79
C ALA A 109 -10.47 -9.96 4.99
N ASN A 110 -9.82 -8.85 5.37
CA ASN A 110 -10.47 -7.57 5.67
C ASN A 110 -9.58 -6.39 5.25
N PRO A 111 -10.13 -5.37 4.54
CA PRO A 111 -9.42 -4.14 4.20
C PRO A 111 -8.87 -3.36 5.41
N SER A 112 -9.49 -3.46 6.59
CA SER A 112 -9.04 -2.73 7.79
C SER A 112 -7.57 -3.01 8.16
N VAL A 113 -7.01 -4.14 7.74
CA VAL A 113 -5.59 -4.47 7.94
C VAL A 113 -4.69 -3.49 7.18
N VAL A 114 -4.93 -3.28 5.89
CA VAL A 114 -4.11 -2.35 5.09
C VAL A 114 -4.33 -0.91 5.51
N GLU A 115 -5.56 -0.52 5.86
CA GLU A 115 -5.83 0.81 6.39
C GLU A 115 -5.09 1.09 7.70
N GLN A 116 -5.06 0.15 8.65
CA GLN A 116 -4.34 0.31 9.92
C GLN A 116 -2.83 0.41 9.70
N LEU A 117 -2.28 -0.39 8.79
CA LEU A 117 -0.88 -0.31 8.39
C LEU A 117 -0.57 1.04 7.73
N GLY A 118 -1.46 1.53 6.84
CA GLY A 118 -1.33 2.85 6.21
C GLY A 118 -1.33 3.99 7.24
N ARG A 119 -2.25 3.97 8.21
CA ARG A 119 -2.28 4.94 9.33
C ARG A 119 -0.98 4.91 10.14
N THR A 120 -0.49 3.71 10.45
CA THR A 120 0.76 3.52 11.22
C THR A 120 1.96 4.05 10.45
N ALA A 121 2.08 3.72 9.16
CA ALA A 121 3.17 4.19 8.30
C ALA A 121 3.18 5.73 8.21
N VAL A 122 2.03 6.35 7.98
CA VAL A 122 1.90 7.82 7.97
C VAL A 122 2.28 8.44 9.32
N GLY A 123 1.86 7.84 10.44
CA GLY A 123 2.22 8.34 11.77
C GLY A 123 3.73 8.29 12.08
N ASN A 124 4.47 7.44 11.39
CA ASN A 124 5.93 7.31 11.53
C ASN A 124 6.72 8.25 10.60
N LEU A 125 6.08 8.81 9.57
CA LEU A 125 6.64 9.87 8.73
C LEU A 125 6.53 11.21 9.48
N LYS A 126 7.45 11.44 10.42
CA LYS A 126 7.60 12.74 11.10
C LYS A 126 8.29 13.76 10.20
#